data_AF-A0A8J4EIS8-F1
#
_entry.id   AF-A0A8J4EIS8-F1
#
_cell.length_a   1.000
_cell.length_b   1.000
_cell.length_c   1.000
_cell.angle_alpha   90.00
_cell.angle_beta   90.00
_cell.angle_gamma   90.00
#
_symmetry.space_group_name_H-M   'P 1'
#
loop_
_entity.id
_entity.type
_entity.pdbx_description
1 polymer ?
#
loop_
_entity_poly.entity_id
_entity_poly.type
_entity_poly.pdbx_seq_one_letter_code
_entity_poly.pdbx_strand_id
1 'polypeptide(L)'
;MKPVRTLVGVTAAASAALLFGSGAAHAAGGQVDGSITVAGSTCSWTNATTSDVPPHALTIDHTTVSASCGGSISASLANDPSVTFDDAAGTATSPEIDVSATVAGISCGYQVTDLTVTATSGTRTYTGGPYTATKTSGSFLCPGSETVDSVTLTFH
;
A
#
# COMPACT_ATOMS: atom_id res chain seq x y z
N MET A 1 -34.25 -66.35 -6.26
CA MET A 1 -33.06 -66.97 -6.87
C MET A 1 -32.39 -65.93 -7.76
N LYS A 2 -31.07 -65.74 -7.61
CA LYS A 2 -30.18 -64.89 -8.46
C LYS A 2 -29.84 -65.61 -9.78
N PRO A 3 -29.53 -64.91 -10.89
CA PRO A 3 -28.15 -64.40 -11.17
C PRO A 3 -28.18 -62.94 -11.70
N VAL A 4 -27.36 -61.96 -11.29
CA VAL A 4 -25.90 -61.69 -11.37
C VAL A 4 -25.27 -61.83 -12.77
N ARG A 5 -24.61 -60.73 -13.18
CA ARG A 5 -23.54 -60.51 -14.19
C ARG A 5 -24.01 -59.94 -15.52
N THR A 6 -23.34 -59.02 -16.20
CA THR A 6 -22.26 -58.04 -15.99
C THR A 6 -22.24 -57.31 -17.34
N LEU A 7 -22.18 -55.98 -17.41
CA LEU A 7 -21.64 -55.32 -18.61
C LEU A 7 -21.00 -53.98 -18.23
N VAL A 8 -19.68 -54.00 -18.34
CA VAL A 8 -18.74 -52.89 -18.39
C VAL A 8 -19.10 -52.02 -19.59
N GLY A 9 -19.19 -50.71 -19.36
CA GLY A 9 -19.42 -49.72 -20.41
C GLY A 9 -18.78 -48.39 -20.02
N VAL A 10 -17.46 -48.34 -20.12
CA VAL A 10 -16.70 -47.09 -20.09
C VAL A 10 -17.11 -46.26 -21.30
N THR A 11 -17.83 -45.16 -21.06
CA THR A 11 -17.93 -44.06 -22.03
C THR A 11 -17.62 -42.78 -21.30
N ALA A 12 -16.41 -42.27 -21.57
CA ALA A 12 -16.00 -40.93 -21.24
C ALA A 12 -16.88 -39.95 -22.02
N ALA A 13 -17.68 -39.17 -21.31
CA ALA A 13 -18.31 -37.96 -21.84
C ALA A 13 -17.87 -36.80 -20.96
N ALA A 14 -16.72 -36.22 -21.34
CA ALA A 14 -16.30 -34.91 -20.86
C ALA A 14 -17.39 -33.90 -21.18
N SER A 15 -17.98 -33.28 -20.15
CA SER A 15 -18.95 -32.20 -20.32
C SER A 15 -18.76 -31.16 -19.22
N ALA A 16 -18.43 -29.95 -19.67
CA ALA A 16 -18.60 -28.66 -19.02
C ALA A 16 -17.78 -28.38 -17.75
N ALA A 17 -16.67 -27.68 -18.00
CA ALA A 17 -16.03 -26.80 -17.04
C ALA A 17 -17.05 -25.85 -16.38
N LEU A 18 -17.25 -26.03 -15.07
CA LEU A 18 -17.52 -24.91 -14.18
C LEU A 18 -16.21 -24.63 -13.45
N LEU A 19 -15.30 -23.97 -14.15
CA LEU A 19 -14.29 -23.17 -13.50
C LEU A 19 -15.07 -22.09 -12.74
N PHE A 20 -15.38 -22.35 -11.48
CA PHE A 20 -15.52 -21.28 -10.52
C PHE A 20 -14.13 -20.65 -10.46
N GLY A 21 -13.88 -19.73 -11.39
CA GLY A 21 -12.88 -18.71 -11.20
C GLY A 21 -13.28 -18.04 -9.91
N SER A 22 -12.60 -18.38 -8.83
CA SER A 22 -12.36 -17.47 -7.72
C SER A 22 -11.57 -16.29 -8.31
N GLY A 23 -12.23 -15.49 -9.16
CA GLY A 23 -11.87 -14.10 -9.25
C GLY A 23 -12.01 -13.64 -7.81
N ALA A 24 -10.88 -13.26 -7.21
CA ALA A 24 -10.90 -12.55 -5.94
C ALA A 24 -12.02 -11.53 -6.08
N ALA A 25 -13.08 -11.69 -5.29
CA ALA A 25 -14.04 -10.61 -5.15
C ALA A 25 -13.17 -9.46 -4.68
N HIS A 26 -12.92 -8.49 -5.59
CA HIS A 26 -12.22 -7.29 -5.19
C HIS A 26 -13.07 -6.74 -4.06
N ALA A 27 -12.52 -6.83 -2.83
CA ALA A 27 -13.07 -6.15 -1.70
C ALA A 27 -13.34 -4.72 -2.14
N ALA A 28 -14.48 -4.15 -1.73
CA ALA A 28 -14.76 -2.76 -2.03
C ALA A 28 -13.54 -1.95 -1.59
N GLY A 29 -12.84 -1.34 -2.55
CA GLY A 29 -11.57 -0.66 -2.30
C GLY A 29 -11.76 0.38 -1.20
N GLY A 30 -10.81 0.44 -0.28
CA GLY A 30 -10.81 1.40 0.81
C GLY A 30 -10.24 2.74 0.39
N GLN A 31 -10.19 3.66 1.34
CA GLN A 31 -9.52 4.94 1.16
C GLN A 31 -8.51 5.19 2.26
N VAL A 32 -7.45 5.94 1.95
CA VAL A 32 -6.46 6.38 2.92
C VAL A 32 -6.15 7.87 2.74
N ASP A 33 -6.27 8.60 3.84
CA ASP A 33 -5.70 9.93 3.97
C ASP A 33 -4.30 9.82 4.56
N GLY A 34 -3.43 10.77 4.24
CA GLY A 34 -2.13 10.78 4.87
C GLY A 34 -1.47 12.14 4.92
N SER A 35 -0.48 12.23 5.81
CA SER A 35 0.44 13.35 5.86
C SER A 35 1.85 12.88 6.21
N ILE A 36 2.83 13.56 5.64
CA ILE A 36 4.26 13.33 5.87
C ILE A 36 4.88 14.69 6.17
N THR A 37 5.67 14.77 7.25
CA THR A 37 6.47 15.96 7.56
C THR A 37 7.94 15.65 7.33
N VAL A 38 8.60 16.48 6.52
CA VAL A 38 10.02 16.38 6.19
C VAL A 38 10.66 17.75 6.36
N ALA A 39 11.71 17.86 7.17
CA ALA A 39 12.41 19.10 7.46
C ALA A 39 11.45 20.25 7.85
N GLY A 40 10.41 19.94 8.63
CA GLY A 40 9.39 20.89 9.07
C GLY A 40 8.37 21.34 8.01
N SER A 41 8.41 20.77 6.80
CA SER A 41 7.39 20.97 5.77
C SER A 41 6.45 19.77 5.72
N THR A 42 5.15 20.01 5.83
CA THR A 42 4.14 18.95 5.75
C THR A 42 3.54 18.87 4.35
N CYS A 43 3.48 17.64 3.84
CA CYS A 43 2.74 17.25 2.65
C CYS A 43 1.54 16.41 3.08
N SER A 44 0.36 16.68 2.54
CA SER A 44 -0.84 15.89 2.84
C SER A 44 -1.63 15.54 1.59
N TRP A 45 -2.31 14.40 1.65
CA TRP A 45 -3.24 13.93 0.63
C TRP A 45 -4.48 13.36 1.30
N THR A 46 -5.54 13.23 0.53
CA THR A 46 -6.80 12.65 0.99
C THR A 46 -7.37 11.71 -0.05
N ASN A 47 -8.11 10.70 0.38
CA ASN A 47 -8.87 9.79 -0.47
C ASN A 47 -8.02 9.02 -1.50
N ALA A 48 -6.78 8.66 -1.14
CA ALA A 48 -6.01 7.73 -1.97
C ALA A 48 -6.65 6.35 -1.92
N THR A 49 -6.70 5.65 -3.04
CA THR A 49 -7.39 4.37 -3.18
C THR A 49 -6.54 3.25 -2.59
N THR A 50 -7.18 2.33 -1.86
CA THR A 50 -6.56 1.09 -1.41
C THR A 50 -7.23 -0.12 -2.02
N SER A 51 -6.47 -1.21 -2.20
CA SER A 51 -7.00 -2.46 -2.77
C SER A 51 -7.94 -3.24 -1.84
N ASP A 52 -7.91 -2.93 -0.54
CA ASP A 52 -8.75 -3.53 0.51
C ASP A 52 -8.87 -2.53 1.68
N VAL A 53 -9.52 -2.93 2.79
CA VAL A 53 -9.65 -2.15 4.03
C VAL A 53 -8.99 -2.89 5.22
N PRO A 54 -8.48 -2.16 6.22
CA PRO A 54 -7.99 -2.78 7.45
C PRO A 54 -9.09 -3.63 8.13
N PRO A 55 -8.75 -4.80 8.70
CA PRO A 55 -7.39 -5.25 9.03
C PRO A 55 -6.71 -6.11 7.96
N HIS A 56 -7.31 -6.22 6.77
CA HIS A 56 -6.70 -6.98 5.69
C HIS A 56 -5.49 -6.25 5.14
N ALA A 57 -4.46 -7.01 4.74
CA ALA A 57 -3.33 -6.44 4.05
C ALA A 57 -3.79 -5.81 2.73
N LEU A 58 -3.26 -4.64 2.41
CA LEU A 58 -3.69 -3.85 1.25
C LEU A 58 -2.48 -3.24 0.53
N THR A 59 -2.74 -2.63 -0.61
CA THR A 59 -1.81 -1.76 -1.33
C THR A 59 -2.44 -0.38 -1.50
N ILE A 60 -1.63 0.67 -1.42
CA ILE A 60 -2.06 2.04 -1.74
C ILE A 60 -1.77 2.29 -3.22
N ASP A 61 -2.77 2.71 -3.99
CA ASP A 61 -2.57 3.08 -5.40
C ASP A 61 -1.85 4.43 -5.49
N HIS A 62 -0.58 4.38 -5.89
CA HIS A 62 0.29 5.55 -5.97
C HIS A 62 -0.24 6.63 -6.92
N THR A 63 -0.97 6.24 -7.96
CA THR A 63 -1.50 7.17 -8.98
C THR A 63 -2.62 8.06 -8.41
N THR A 64 -3.20 7.65 -7.28
CA THR A 64 -4.25 8.40 -6.58
C THR A 64 -3.71 9.27 -5.44
N VAL A 65 -2.41 9.19 -5.14
CA VAL A 65 -1.76 10.01 -4.12
C VAL A 65 -1.34 11.35 -4.71
N SER A 66 -2.18 12.37 -4.54
CA SER A 66 -1.87 13.75 -4.88
C SER A 66 -1.48 14.56 -3.64
N ALA A 67 -0.20 14.50 -3.24
CA ALA A 67 0.26 15.19 -2.04
C ALA A 67 0.45 16.71 -2.29
N SER A 68 -0.22 17.51 -1.46
CA SER A 68 -0.05 18.96 -1.42
C SER A 68 0.97 19.30 -0.34
N CYS A 69 2.14 19.78 -0.76
CA CYS A 69 3.19 20.26 0.13
C CYS A 69 3.18 21.79 0.22
N GLY A 70 3.62 22.35 1.35
CA GLY A 70 3.88 23.78 1.44
C GLY A 70 4.96 24.25 0.45
N GLY A 71 4.76 25.42 -0.18
CA GLY A 71 5.74 26.05 -1.06
C GLY A 71 5.76 25.50 -2.49
N SER A 72 6.97 25.37 -3.08
CA SER A 72 7.20 24.92 -4.46
C SER A 72 7.63 23.45 -4.54
N ILE A 73 7.23 22.65 -3.55
CA ILE A 73 7.58 21.23 -3.44
C ILE A 73 6.40 20.42 -3.97
N SER A 74 6.68 19.41 -4.77
CA SER A 74 5.70 18.41 -5.21
C SER A 74 6.18 17.05 -4.74
N ALA A 75 5.33 16.24 -4.13
CA ALA A 75 5.67 14.88 -3.73
C ALA A 75 4.62 13.89 -4.25
N SER A 76 5.07 12.70 -4.59
CA SER A 76 4.24 11.59 -5.07
C SER A 76 4.86 10.27 -4.63
N LEU A 77 4.04 9.23 -4.54
CA LEU A 77 4.54 7.86 -4.41
C LEU A 77 5.03 7.38 -5.78
N ALA A 78 6.12 6.62 -5.79
CA ALA A 78 6.71 6.04 -7.00
C ALA A 78 6.47 4.53 -7.14
N ASN A 79 5.95 3.89 -6.09
CA ASN A 79 5.49 2.51 -6.07
C ASN A 79 4.11 2.42 -5.39
N ASP A 80 3.42 1.28 -5.54
CA ASP A 80 2.20 0.96 -4.78
C ASP A 80 2.59 0.26 -3.46
N PRO A 81 2.78 0.98 -2.33
CA PRO A 81 3.27 0.38 -1.11
C PRO A 81 2.25 -0.61 -0.55
N SER A 82 2.74 -1.77 -0.13
CA SER A 82 1.95 -2.74 0.62
C SER A 82 1.90 -2.36 2.10
N VAL A 83 0.74 -2.57 2.72
CA VAL A 83 0.52 -2.31 4.14
C VAL A 83 -0.05 -3.57 4.78
N THR A 84 0.57 -3.99 5.86
CA THR A 84 0.15 -5.12 6.70
C THR A 84 -0.24 -4.60 8.08
N PHE A 85 -1.34 -5.08 8.64
CA PHE A 85 -1.84 -4.66 9.95
C PHE A 85 -1.62 -5.76 10.99
N ASP A 86 -1.19 -5.37 12.18
CA ASP A 86 -1.20 -6.20 13.38
C ASP A 86 -2.09 -5.49 14.42
N ASP A 87 -3.36 -5.87 14.49
CA ASP A 87 -4.30 -5.28 15.46
C ASP A 87 -3.94 -5.64 16.92
N ALA A 88 -3.22 -6.74 17.15
CA ALA A 88 -2.82 -7.14 18.50
C ALA A 88 -1.67 -6.27 19.02
N ALA A 89 -0.71 -5.96 18.16
CA ALA A 89 0.36 -4.99 18.45
C ALA A 89 -0.11 -3.53 18.27
N GLY A 90 -1.22 -3.29 17.57
CA GLY A 90 -1.69 -1.97 17.21
C GLY A 90 -0.74 -1.28 16.22
N THR A 91 -0.21 -2.01 15.23
CA THR A 91 0.75 -1.46 14.26
C THR A 91 0.30 -1.70 12.82
N ALA A 92 0.81 -0.89 11.91
CA ALA A 92 0.80 -1.15 10.48
C ALA A 92 2.22 -1.03 9.94
N THR A 93 2.61 -1.95 9.05
CA THR A 93 3.96 -2.04 8.50
C THR A 93 3.93 -2.00 6.98
N SER A 94 4.96 -1.37 6.40
CA SER A 94 5.23 -1.38 4.97
C SER A 94 6.70 -1.69 4.75
N PRO A 95 7.05 -2.72 3.95
CA PRO A 95 8.45 -3.10 3.76
C PRO A 95 9.23 -2.02 3.00
N GLU A 96 8.57 -1.29 2.09
CA GLU A 96 9.21 -0.33 1.21
C GLU A 96 8.20 0.72 0.72
N ILE A 97 8.58 1.99 0.81
CA ILE A 97 7.85 3.12 0.25
C ILE A 97 8.83 3.97 -0.56
N ASP A 98 8.56 4.09 -1.85
CA ASP A 98 9.31 4.95 -2.75
C ASP A 98 8.56 6.26 -2.96
N VAL A 99 9.27 7.37 -2.80
CA VAL A 99 8.75 8.73 -2.92
C VAL A 99 9.54 9.46 -3.99
N SER A 100 8.83 10.08 -4.92
CA SER A 100 9.39 11.07 -5.84
C SER A 100 9.03 12.47 -5.37
N ALA A 101 10.05 13.27 -5.04
CA ALA A 101 9.91 14.66 -4.66
C ALA A 101 10.53 15.57 -5.72
N THR A 102 9.87 16.67 -6.05
CA THR A 102 10.38 17.68 -6.98
C THR A 102 10.43 19.04 -6.28
N VAL A 103 11.61 19.66 -6.29
CA VAL A 103 11.86 20.99 -5.70
C VAL A 103 12.53 21.87 -6.74
N ALA A 104 11.95 23.02 -7.05
CA ALA A 104 12.49 23.96 -8.04
C ALA A 104 12.84 23.31 -9.40
N GLY A 105 12.03 22.32 -9.83
CA GLY A 105 12.23 21.58 -11.08
C GLY A 105 13.27 20.45 -11.02
N ILE A 106 13.87 20.19 -9.86
CA ILE A 106 14.80 19.07 -9.65
C ILE A 106 14.01 17.93 -9.00
N SER A 107 13.92 16.79 -9.67
CA SER A 107 13.30 15.58 -9.12
C SER A 107 14.33 14.69 -8.44
N CYS A 108 13.96 14.21 -7.25
CA CYS A 108 14.74 13.36 -6.37
C CYS A 108 13.87 12.17 -5.95
N GLY A 109 14.39 10.96 -6.10
CA GLY A 109 13.73 9.75 -5.62
C GLY A 109 14.34 9.31 -4.29
N TYR A 110 13.48 8.99 -3.33
CA TYR A 110 13.84 8.52 -2.01
C TYR A 110 13.07 7.25 -1.67
N GLN A 111 13.64 6.44 -0.80
CA GLN A 111 13.05 5.20 -0.31
C GLN A 111 13.11 5.14 1.22
N VAL A 112 12.02 4.72 1.82
CA VAL A 112 11.95 4.32 3.23
C VAL A 112 11.69 2.82 3.28
N THR A 113 12.53 2.08 4.00
CA THR A 113 12.35 0.64 4.22
C THR A 113 11.87 0.37 5.64
N ASP A 114 11.19 -0.77 5.83
CA ASP A 114 10.74 -1.27 7.13
C ASP A 114 9.91 -0.25 7.93
N LEU A 115 9.06 0.52 7.24
CA LEU A 115 8.18 1.49 7.87
C LEU A 115 7.23 0.76 8.83
N THR A 116 7.20 1.22 10.07
CA THR A 116 6.26 0.75 11.10
C THR A 116 5.60 1.94 11.76
N VAL A 117 4.28 2.04 11.65
CA VAL A 117 3.45 3.08 12.28
C VAL A 117 2.53 2.46 13.31
N THR A 118 2.20 3.21 14.35
CA THR A 118 1.40 2.73 15.48
C THR A 118 0.01 3.33 15.45
N ALA A 119 -1.01 2.50 15.68
CA ALA A 119 -2.39 2.91 15.75
C ALA A 119 -2.63 3.85 16.95
N THR A 120 -3.39 4.89 16.71
CA THR A 120 -4.01 5.68 17.78
C THR A 120 -5.21 4.90 18.31
N SER A 121 -5.29 4.75 19.64
CA SER A 121 -6.26 3.85 20.29
C SER A 121 -7.70 4.10 19.84
N GLY A 122 -8.38 3.04 19.42
CA GLY A 122 -9.78 3.10 18.98
C GLY A 122 -10.01 3.76 17.61
N THR A 123 -8.95 4.02 16.84
CA THR A 123 -9.05 4.62 15.49
C THR A 123 -8.30 3.79 14.45
N ARG A 124 -8.55 4.06 13.16
CA ARG A 124 -7.75 3.57 12.03
C ARG A 124 -6.69 4.58 11.58
N THR A 125 -6.26 5.43 12.51
CA THR A 125 -5.17 6.38 12.32
C THR A 125 -3.89 5.80 12.86
N TYR A 126 -2.85 5.75 12.03
CA TYR A 126 -1.54 5.23 12.34
C TYR A 126 -0.51 6.35 12.22
N THR A 127 0.35 6.50 13.22
CA THR A 127 1.37 7.54 13.27
C THR A 127 2.74 6.95 13.57
N GLY A 128 3.79 7.52 13.03
CA GLY A 128 5.16 7.13 13.38
C GLY A 128 6.19 8.12 12.89
N GLY A 129 7.46 7.75 13.07
CA GLY A 129 8.63 8.57 12.81
C GLY A 129 9.50 8.77 14.06
N PRO A 130 10.72 9.31 13.90
CA PRO A 130 11.33 9.70 12.63
C PRO A 130 11.81 8.49 11.80
N TYR A 131 11.85 8.64 10.47
CA TYR A 131 12.42 7.65 9.55
C TYR A 131 13.52 8.28 8.69
N THR A 132 14.41 7.43 8.16
CA THR A 132 15.43 7.86 7.20
C THR A 132 14.98 7.48 5.80
N ALA A 133 14.77 8.48 4.95
CA ALA A 133 14.53 8.28 3.52
C ALA A 133 15.86 8.36 2.78
N THR A 134 16.27 7.26 2.14
CA THR A 134 17.56 7.18 1.43
C THR A 134 17.35 7.49 -0.04
N LYS A 135 18.21 8.31 -0.63
CA LYS A 135 18.13 8.65 -2.05
C LYS A 135 18.36 7.42 -2.92
N THR A 136 17.43 7.13 -3.80
CA THR A 136 17.51 6.05 -4.80
C THR A 136 17.77 6.58 -6.21
N SER A 137 17.34 7.81 -6.51
CA SER A 137 17.51 8.42 -7.83
C SER A 137 17.53 9.96 -7.79
N GLY A 138 17.93 10.59 -8.89
CA GLY A 138 17.91 12.05 -9.05
C GLY A 138 19.30 12.70 -9.16
N SER A 139 19.31 14.02 -9.29
CA SER A 139 20.52 14.84 -9.49
C SER A 139 21.50 14.76 -8.31
N PHE A 140 22.80 15.03 -8.52
CA PHE A 140 23.78 15.20 -7.43
C PHE A 140 23.37 16.28 -6.42
N LEU A 141 22.53 17.22 -6.83
CA LEU A 141 21.96 18.26 -5.96
C LEU A 141 20.95 17.72 -4.93
N CYS A 142 20.39 16.53 -5.16
CA CYS A 142 19.52 15.88 -4.19
C CYS A 142 20.36 15.32 -3.03
N PRO A 143 20.03 15.68 -1.78
CA PRO A 143 20.66 15.11 -0.59
C PRO A 143 20.65 13.58 -0.60
N GLY A 144 21.72 12.96 -0.08
CA GLY A 144 21.86 11.50 -0.06
C GLY A 144 20.84 10.79 0.83
N SER A 145 20.31 11.50 1.82
CA SER A 145 19.23 11.04 2.70
C SER A 145 18.48 12.23 3.27
N GLU A 146 17.22 12.02 3.62
CA GLU A 146 16.34 12.97 4.29
C GLU A 146 15.73 12.34 5.55
N THR A 147 15.46 13.17 6.55
CA THR A 147 14.72 12.72 7.75
C THR A 147 13.24 13.00 7.55
N VAL A 148 12.43 11.94 7.59
CA VAL A 148 10.99 12.05 7.70
C VAL A 148 10.65 12.21 9.17
N ASP A 149 10.28 13.42 9.58
CA ASP A 149 9.99 13.78 10.97
C ASP A 149 8.80 12.98 11.50
N SER A 150 7.74 12.88 10.69
CA SER A 150 6.54 12.15 11.04
C SER A 150 5.74 11.70 9.82
N VAL A 151 5.01 10.59 9.99
CA VAL A 151 4.03 10.08 9.04
C VAL A 151 2.73 9.84 9.79
N THR A 152 1.61 10.21 9.17
CA THR A 152 0.26 9.86 9.62
C THR A 152 -0.52 9.26 8.45
N LEU A 153 -1.20 8.14 8.69
CA LEU A 153 -2.09 7.47 7.73
C LEU A 153 -3.43 7.22 8.42
N THR A 154 -4.54 7.61 7.81
CA THR A 154 -5.89 7.34 8.31
C THR A 154 -6.65 6.56 7.26
N PHE A 155 -6.98 5.31 7.57
CA PHE A 155 -7.73 4.42 6.68
C PHE A 155 -9.24 4.50 6.96
N HIS A 156 -10.04 4.46 5.90
CA HIS A 156 -11.51 4.57 5.91
C HIS A 156 -12.19 3.37 5.25
#